data_AF-A0A0U5IPQ9-F1
#
_entry.id   AF-A0A0U5IPQ9-F1
#
_cell.length_a   1.000
_cell.length_b   1.000
_cell.length_c   1.000
_cell.angle_alpha   90.00
_cell.angle_beta   90.00
_cell.angle_gamma   90.00
#
_symmetry.space_group_name_H-M   'P 1'
#
loop_
_entity.id
_entity.type
_entity.pdbx_description
1 polymer ?
#
loop_
_entity_poly.entity_id
_entity_poly.type
_entity_poly.pdbx_seq_one_letter_code
_entity_poly.pdbx_strand_id
1 'polypeptide(L)'
;MFRKAEKRQAKLRLALCGPSGSGKTYSALLIAQGLAPGGKIALIDTERGSGELYADLTAYDVAPLEPPYTPGRYIEIIKAAESAGYDVLIIDSLSHAWTGDGGVLDMHDKATAASRSGNSFAAWREVTPKHNALVDTIIGVGLHVVVTMRTKTAYDMVDDGKGGKKPIKIGLSPIQRDGMEYEFTTVVDLSVDNHIATATKDRTRLFDGEHFVPTAATGAALRDWLTAGKDPVAESKRTLKALKASATRIASVPELETWWRSHSAEIGLLTPPDRETLTGHCAARKLAILESSAKASAAEASKEPEEAPKRRGNGEDRHAAGIDALKAATL
;
A
#
# COMPACT_ATOMS: atom_id res chain seq x y z
N MET A 1 16.74 4.97 7.63
CA MET A 1 17.10 3.76 8.41
C MET A 1 17.08 2.56 7.47
N PHE A 2 18.16 1.79 7.42
CA PHE A 2 18.30 0.62 6.52
C PHE A 2 18.09 -0.67 7.31
N ARG A 3 17.50 -1.69 6.69
CA ARG A 3 17.34 -3.04 7.27
C ARG A 3 17.67 -4.10 6.23
N LYS A 4 17.97 -5.32 6.69
CA LYS A 4 18.11 -6.47 5.78
C LYS A 4 16.79 -6.68 5.02
N ALA A 5 16.88 -6.84 3.71
CA ALA A 5 15.74 -7.10 2.85
C ALA A 5 15.15 -8.48 3.15
N GLU A 6 13.83 -8.57 3.20
CA GLU A 6 13.09 -9.81 3.38
C GLU A 6 11.89 -9.81 2.45
N LYS A 7 11.63 -10.94 1.78
CA LYS A 7 10.42 -11.10 0.97
C LYS A 7 9.21 -11.14 1.90
N ARG A 8 8.27 -10.24 1.67
CA ARG A 8 6.98 -10.20 2.35
C ARG A 8 5.88 -10.57 1.37
N GLN A 9 4.77 -11.06 1.89
CA GLN A 9 3.60 -11.26 1.07
C GLN A 9 3.14 -9.92 0.48
N ALA A 10 2.71 -9.95 -0.78
CA ALA A 10 2.31 -8.76 -1.52
C ALA A 10 1.05 -9.03 -2.33
N LYS A 11 0.40 -7.96 -2.77
CA LYS A 11 -0.75 -8.02 -3.68
C LYS A 11 -0.29 -7.77 -5.12
N LEU A 12 -0.92 -8.45 -6.07
CA LEU A 12 -0.52 -8.43 -7.48
C LEU A 12 -0.96 -7.12 -8.13
N ARG A 13 -0.11 -6.57 -9.02
CA ARG A 13 -0.50 -5.54 -9.99
C ARG A 13 -0.05 -6.05 -11.35
N LEU A 14 -0.98 -6.59 -12.11
CA LEU A 14 -0.72 -7.18 -13.42
C LEU A 14 -1.35 -6.32 -14.51
N ALA A 15 -0.61 -6.05 -15.58
CA ALA A 15 -1.17 -5.43 -16.79
C ALA A 15 -1.14 -6.43 -17.95
N LEU A 16 -2.28 -6.61 -18.59
CA LEU A 16 -2.46 -7.37 -19.83
C LEU A 16 -2.69 -6.39 -20.98
N CYS A 17 -1.66 -6.22 -21.80
CA CYS A 17 -1.66 -5.30 -22.92
C CYS A 17 -1.93 -6.06 -24.21
N GLY A 18 -2.67 -5.47 -25.14
CA GLY A 18 -2.74 -6.02 -26.49
C GLY A 18 -3.84 -5.43 -27.36
N PRO A 19 -3.76 -5.69 -28.68
CA PRO A 19 -4.75 -5.27 -29.65
C PRO A 19 -6.14 -5.88 -29.37
N SER A 20 -7.17 -5.37 -30.05
CA SER A 20 -8.48 -6.04 -30.03
C SER A 20 -8.35 -7.47 -30.59
N GLY A 21 -9.07 -8.42 -29.97
CA GLY A 21 -9.01 -9.84 -30.32
C GLY A 21 -7.88 -10.64 -29.66
N SER A 22 -7.00 -10.03 -28.86
CA SER A 22 -5.90 -10.76 -28.21
C SER A 22 -6.30 -11.56 -26.96
N GLY A 23 -7.57 -11.55 -26.56
CA GLY A 23 -8.06 -12.36 -25.42
C GLY A 23 -7.75 -11.78 -24.03
N LYS A 24 -7.64 -10.45 -23.89
CA LYS A 24 -7.34 -9.77 -22.60
C LYS A 24 -8.31 -10.11 -21.47
N THR A 25 -9.61 -9.90 -21.69
CA THR A 25 -10.67 -10.13 -20.68
C THR A 25 -10.71 -11.59 -20.25
N TYR A 26 -10.71 -12.51 -21.23
CA TYR A 26 -10.68 -13.95 -21.02
C TYR A 26 -9.47 -14.37 -20.18
N SER A 27 -8.27 -13.92 -20.60
CA SER A 27 -7.02 -14.19 -19.88
C SER A 27 -7.03 -13.62 -18.45
N ALA A 28 -7.58 -12.42 -18.25
CA ALA A 28 -7.70 -11.79 -16.94
C ALA A 28 -8.57 -12.62 -15.99
N LEU A 29 -9.71 -13.13 -16.47
CA LEU A 29 -10.63 -13.97 -15.69
C LEU A 29 -9.99 -15.30 -15.30
N LEU A 30 -9.30 -15.98 -16.23
CA LEU A 30 -8.59 -17.22 -15.92
C LEU A 30 -7.47 -17.00 -14.90
N ILE A 31 -6.67 -15.94 -15.07
CA ILE A 31 -5.63 -15.59 -14.11
C ILE A 31 -6.25 -15.27 -12.74
N ALA A 32 -7.35 -14.51 -12.69
CA ALA A 32 -8.02 -14.16 -11.44
C ALA A 32 -8.53 -15.41 -10.70
N GLN A 33 -9.12 -16.37 -11.43
CA GLN A 33 -9.56 -17.67 -10.88
C GLN A 33 -8.40 -18.42 -10.21
N GLY A 34 -7.24 -18.48 -10.87
CA GLY A 34 -6.04 -19.11 -10.30
C GLY A 34 -5.41 -18.34 -9.15
N LEU A 35 -5.49 -17.00 -9.20
CA LEU A 35 -4.90 -16.10 -8.24
C LEU A 35 -5.61 -16.14 -6.88
N ALA A 36 -6.93 -16.29 -6.89
CA ALA A 36 -7.76 -16.43 -5.70
C ALA A 36 -8.77 -17.59 -5.85
N PRO A 37 -8.34 -18.85 -5.69
CA PRO A 37 -9.24 -20.00 -5.81
C PRO A 37 -10.38 -19.94 -4.78
N GLY A 38 -11.62 -19.88 -5.26
CA GLY A 38 -12.81 -19.71 -4.41
C GLY A 38 -12.94 -18.33 -3.76
N GLY A 39 -12.06 -17.38 -4.11
CA GLY A 39 -12.12 -16.00 -3.66
C GLY A 39 -13.14 -15.18 -4.44
N LYS A 40 -13.40 -13.96 -3.97
CA LYS A 40 -14.32 -13.02 -4.60
C LYS A 40 -13.61 -12.23 -5.68
N ILE A 41 -14.11 -12.32 -6.92
CA ILE A 41 -13.57 -11.60 -8.08
C ILE A 41 -14.58 -10.54 -8.51
N ALA A 42 -14.12 -9.31 -8.73
CA ALA A 42 -14.90 -8.23 -9.33
C ALA A 42 -14.28 -7.79 -10.66
N LEU A 43 -15.10 -7.33 -11.60
CA LEU A 43 -14.66 -6.78 -12.88
C LEU A 43 -15.32 -5.42 -13.13
N ILE A 44 -14.52 -4.37 -13.34
CA ILE A 44 -14.99 -3.09 -13.87
C ILE A 44 -15.07 -3.23 -15.39
N ASP A 45 -16.27 -3.18 -15.95
CA ASP A 45 -16.49 -3.33 -17.40
C ASP A 45 -16.74 -1.97 -18.05
N THR A 46 -15.75 -1.52 -18.83
CA THR A 46 -15.85 -0.29 -19.66
C THR A 46 -16.13 -0.59 -21.13
N GLU A 47 -16.25 -1.88 -21.46
CA GLU A 47 -16.37 -2.44 -22.80
C GLU A 47 -17.83 -2.87 -23.09
N ARG A 48 -18.79 -2.24 -22.39
CA ARG A 48 -20.25 -2.34 -22.61
C ARG A 48 -20.82 -3.76 -22.47
N GLY A 49 -20.48 -4.45 -21.40
CA GLY A 49 -21.02 -5.79 -21.08
C GLY A 49 -20.22 -6.94 -21.69
N SER A 50 -19.07 -6.65 -22.33
CA SER A 50 -18.20 -7.72 -22.85
C SER A 50 -17.69 -8.65 -21.75
N GLY A 51 -17.57 -8.14 -20.52
CA GLY A 51 -17.18 -8.94 -19.36
C GLY A 51 -18.21 -10.02 -19.05
N GLU A 52 -19.50 -9.73 -19.17
CA GLU A 52 -20.58 -10.68 -18.84
C GLU A 52 -20.67 -11.87 -19.81
N LEU A 53 -20.10 -11.74 -21.01
CA LEU A 53 -20.06 -12.83 -22.00
C LEU A 53 -19.25 -14.05 -21.55
N TYR A 54 -18.47 -13.90 -20.47
CA TYR A 54 -17.60 -14.94 -19.91
C TYR A 54 -18.08 -15.46 -18.56
N ALA A 55 -19.36 -15.27 -18.23
CA ALA A 55 -19.94 -15.67 -16.94
C ALA A 55 -19.86 -17.19 -16.68
N ASP A 56 -19.62 -17.99 -17.72
CA ASP A 56 -19.43 -19.44 -17.67
C ASP A 56 -18.01 -19.85 -17.25
N LEU A 57 -17.01 -18.96 -17.31
CA LEU A 57 -15.61 -19.31 -17.01
C LEU A 57 -15.32 -19.47 -15.51
N THR A 58 -15.89 -18.57 -14.70
CA THR A 58 -15.70 -18.54 -13.24
C THR A 58 -16.78 -17.65 -12.60
N ALA A 59 -16.95 -17.75 -11.29
CA ALA A 59 -17.80 -16.82 -10.54
C ALA A 59 -17.09 -15.47 -10.35
N TYR A 60 -17.73 -14.38 -10.75
CA TYR A 60 -17.29 -13.00 -10.52
C TYR A 60 -18.49 -12.04 -10.59
N ASP A 61 -18.34 -10.89 -9.96
CA ASP A 61 -19.30 -9.79 -10.02
C ASP A 61 -18.82 -8.72 -11.02
N VAL A 62 -19.77 -8.06 -11.70
CA VAL A 62 -19.47 -7.02 -12.71
C VAL A 62 -19.97 -5.67 -12.23
N ALA A 63 -19.13 -4.65 -12.41
CA ALA A 63 -19.47 -3.24 -12.24
C ALA A 63 -19.34 -2.53 -13.59
N PRO A 64 -20.43 -2.41 -14.36
CA PRO A 64 -20.43 -1.66 -15.61
C PRO A 64 -20.07 -0.19 -15.36
N LEU A 65 -19.18 0.35 -16.18
CA LEU A 65 -18.75 1.74 -16.14
C LEU A 65 -18.88 2.36 -17.53
N GLU A 66 -19.86 3.23 -17.69
CA GLU A 66 -20.08 4.02 -18.91
C GLU A 66 -19.46 5.42 -18.80
N PRO A 67 -19.28 6.14 -19.93
CA PRO A 67 -18.82 7.53 -19.90
C PRO A 67 -19.65 8.40 -18.92
N PRO A 68 -19.03 9.40 -18.27
CA PRO A 68 -17.62 9.77 -18.42
C PRO A 68 -16.68 8.83 -17.63
N TYR A 69 -15.55 8.45 -18.23
CA TYR A 69 -14.52 7.56 -17.68
C TYR A 69 -13.51 8.31 -16.79
N THR A 70 -14.01 9.15 -15.89
CA THR A 70 -13.14 10.00 -15.08
C THR A 70 -12.30 9.17 -14.10
N PRO A 71 -11.05 9.56 -13.79
CA PRO A 71 -10.23 8.88 -12.78
C PRO A 71 -10.93 8.71 -11.42
N GLY A 72 -11.75 9.68 -11.02
CA GLY A 72 -12.51 9.63 -9.77
C GLY A 72 -13.49 8.45 -9.68
N ARG A 73 -14.21 8.15 -10.77
CA ARG A 73 -15.16 7.03 -10.80
C ARG A 73 -14.48 5.68 -10.67
N TYR A 74 -13.31 5.52 -11.31
CA TYR A 74 -12.50 4.32 -11.11
C TYR A 74 -12.05 4.19 -9.64
N ILE A 75 -11.58 5.28 -9.02
CA ILE A 75 -11.16 5.28 -7.61
C ILE A 75 -12.31 4.88 -6.68
N GLU A 76 -13.51 5.40 -6.91
CA GLU A 76 -14.71 5.05 -6.14
C GLU A 76 -15.01 3.54 -6.21
N ILE A 77 -15.01 2.97 -7.42
CA ILE A 77 -15.29 1.55 -7.61
C ILE A 77 -14.17 0.68 -7.02
N ILE A 78 -12.90 1.06 -7.18
CA ILE A 78 -11.77 0.33 -6.59
C ILE A 78 -11.90 0.27 -5.05
N LYS A 79 -12.21 1.41 -4.41
CA LYS A 79 -12.41 1.48 -2.96
C LYS A 79 -13.66 0.72 -2.49
N ALA A 80 -14.73 0.74 -3.29
CA ALA A 80 -15.92 -0.06 -3.00
C ALA A 80 -15.62 -1.56 -3.06
N ALA A 81 -14.84 -2.00 -4.05
CA ALA A 81 -14.41 -3.39 -4.16
C ALA A 81 -13.52 -3.82 -2.97
N GLU A 82 -12.58 -2.97 -2.56
CA GLU A 82 -11.77 -3.21 -1.35
C GLU A 82 -12.66 -3.35 -0.10
N SER A 83 -13.60 -2.42 0.08
CA SER A 83 -14.49 -2.39 1.25
C SER A 83 -15.45 -3.58 1.29
N ALA A 84 -15.87 -4.08 0.12
CA ALA A 84 -16.73 -5.26 -0.02
C ALA A 84 -15.95 -6.59 0.18
N GLY A 85 -14.63 -6.52 0.31
CA GLY A 85 -13.77 -7.67 0.56
C GLY A 85 -13.55 -8.55 -0.67
N TYR A 86 -13.47 -7.95 -1.86
CA TYR A 86 -13.02 -8.69 -3.05
C TYR A 86 -11.53 -9.01 -2.97
N ASP A 87 -11.15 -10.20 -3.43
CA ASP A 87 -9.76 -10.67 -3.46
C ASP A 87 -9.03 -10.18 -4.71
N VAL A 88 -9.74 -10.14 -5.84
CA VAL A 88 -9.22 -9.73 -7.14
C VAL A 88 -10.18 -8.73 -7.79
N LEU A 89 -9.63 -7.62 -8.29
CA LEU A 89 -10.34 -6.66 -9.14
C LEU A 89 -9.70 -6.65 -10.52
N ILE A 90 -10.51 -6.91 -11.53
CA ILE A 90 -10.17 -6.74 -12.93
C ILE A 90 -10.65 -5.34 -13.37
N ILE A 91 -9.79 -4.57 -14.03
CA ILE A 91 -10.17 -3.30 -14.66
C ILE A 91 -10.06 -3.48 -16.18
N ASP A 92 -11.20 -3.64 -16.84
CA ASP A 92 -11.28 -3.90 -18.27
C ASP A 92 -12.01 -2.77 -19.01
N SER A 93 -11.32 -1.79 -19.57
CA SER A 93 -9.89 -1.55 -19.62
C SER A 93 -9.52 -0.23 -18.93
N LEU A 94 -8.26 -0.13 -18.52
CA LEU A 94 -7.71 1.11 -17.96
C LEU A 94 -7.47 2.18 -19.04
N SER A 95 -7.44 1.79 -20.32
CA SER A 95 -7.24 2.72 -21.45
C SER A 95 -8.36 3.75 -21.59
N HIS A 96 -9.59 3.42 -21.17
CA HIS A 96 -10.71 4.36 -21.18
C HIS A 96 -10.52 5.51 -20.18
N ALA A 97 -9.87 5.28 -19.04
CA ALA A 97 -9.51 6.36 -18.11
C ALA A 97 -8.52 7.37 -18.73
N TRP A 98 -7.77 6.97 -19.75
CA TRP A 98 -6.83 7.85 -20.46
C TRP A 98 -7.49 8.57 -21.64
N THR A 99 -8.09 7.81 -22.55
CA THR A 99 -8.55 8.32 -23.87
C THR A 99 -10.05 8.36 -24.06
N GLY A 100 -10.82 7.75 -23.17
CA GLY A 100 -12.28 7.73 -23.26
C GLY A 100 -12.89 9.10 -22.97
N ASP A 101 -14.17 9.27 -23.30
CA ASP A 101 -14.93 10.47 -22.95
C ASP A 101 -14.92 10.69 -21.43
N GLY A 102 -14.56 11.90 -20.99
CA GLY A 102 -14.30 12.26 -19.60
C GLY A 102 -12.99 11.71 -19.01
N GLY A 103 -12.20 10.96 -19.79
CA GLY A 103 -10.86 10.50 -19.43
C GLY A 103 -9.82 11.62 -19.44
N VAL A 104 -8.59 11.30 -19.07
CA VAL A 104 -7.52 12.29 -18.85
C VAL A 104 -7.25 13.20 -20.05
N LEU A 105 -7.22 12.67 -21.27
CA LEU A 105 -6.98 13.50 -22.46
C LEU A 105 -8.14 14.46 -22.75
N ASP A 106 -9.38 13.99 -22.64
CA ASP A 106 -10.57 14.85 -22.81
C ASP A 106 -10.64 15.94 -21.73
N MET A 107 -10.29 15.61 -20.48
CA MET A 107 -10.16 16.60 -19.40
C MET A 107 -9.07 17.64 -19.70
N HIS A 108 -7.92 17.22 -20.22
CA HIS A 108 -6.84 18.11 -20.62
C HIS A 108 -7.29 19.06 -21.73
N ASP A 109 -7.99 18.55 -22.74
CA ASP A 109 -8.43 19.34 -23.89
C ASP A 109 -9.50 20.36 -23.46
N LYS A 110 -10.45 19.96 -22.62
CA LYS A 110 -11.46 20.87 -22.03
C LYS A 110 -10.81 21.97 -21.17
N ALA A 111 -9.82 21.62 -20.34
CA ALA A 111 -9.10 22.60 -19.53
C ALA A 111 -8.26 23.56 -20.39
N THR A 112 -7.66 23.07 -21.48
CA THR A 112 -6.91 23.88 -22.45
C THR A 112 -7.83 24.86 -23.18
N ALA A 113 -9.00 24.40 -23.64
CA ALA A 113 -9.98 25.24 -24.32
C ALA A 113 -10.61 26.30 -23.40
N ALA A 114 -10.81 26.00 -22.11
CA ALA A 114 -11.32 26.95 -21.12
C ALA A 114 -10.28 28.02 -20.73
N SER A 115 -8.99 27.74 -20.93
CA SER A 115 -7.91 28.69 -20.69
C SER A 115 -7.89 29.79 -21.75
N ARG A 116 -8.12 31.04 -21.36
CA ARG A 116 -8.01 32.23 -22.25
C ARG A 116 -6.65 32.38 -22.95
N SER A 117 -5.63 31.68 -22.46
CA SER A 117 -4.26 31.71 -22.99
C SER A 117 -3.92 30.57 -23.94
N GLY A 118 -4.78 29.54 -24.08
CA GLY A 118 -4.49 28.32 -24.83
C GLY A 118 -3.31 27.51 -24.26
N ASN A 119 -2.87 27.80 -23.03
CA ASN A 119 -1.68 27.22 -22.44
C ASN A 119 -1.93 25.79 -21.93
N SER A 120 -1.56 24.79 -22.72
CA SER A 120 -1.65 23.37 -22.39
C SER A 120 -0.85 22.97 -21.13
N PHE A 121 0.19 23.70 -20.77
CA PHE A 121 0.98 23.40 -19.57
C PHE A 121 0.19 23.67 -18.28
N ALA A 122 -0.69 24.69 -18.28
CA ALA A 122 -1.58 24.95 -17.16
C ALA A 122 -2.65 23.85 -17.03
N ALA A 123 -3.16 23.33 -18.15
CA ALA A 123 -4.13 22.23 -18.16
C ALA A 123 -3.52 20.95 -17.55
N TRP A 124 -2.27 20.61 -17.88
CA TRP A 124 -1.61 19.44 -17.29
C TRP A 124 -1.43 19.54 -15.76
N ARG A 125 -1.26 20.74 -15.21
CA ARG A 125 -1.18 20.93 -13.75
C ARG A 125 -2.51 20.61 -13.05
N GLU A 126 -3.62 20.81 -13.72
CA GLU A 126 -4.96 20.50 -13.19
C GLU A 126 -5.28 19.00 -13.30
N VAL A 127 -4.92 18.38 -14.42
CA VAL A 127 -5.36 17.01 -14.74
C VAL A 127 -4.40 15.94 -14.21
N THR A 128 -3.08 16.20 -14.19
CA THR A 128 -2.08 15.22 -13.73
C THR A 128 -2.35 14.72 -12.30
N PRO A 129 -2.70 15.57 -11.31
CA PRO A 129 -3.04 15.08 -9.97
C PRO A 129 -4.18 14.05 -9.95
N LYS A 130 -5.19 14.18 -10.83
CA LYS A 130 -6.32 13.24 -10.91
C LYS A 130 -5.89 11.89 -11.47
N HIS A 131 -5.03 11.91 -12.49
CA HIS A 131 -4.43 10.69 -13.04
C HIS A 131 -3.56 9.98 -11.99
N ASN A 132 -2.67 10.73 -11.31
CA ASN A 132 -1.81 10.19 -10.27
C ASN A 132 -2.62 9.57 -9.13
N ALA A 133 -3.72 10.22 -8.70
CA ALA A 133 -4.60 9.66 -7.68
C ALA A 133 -5.20 8.30 -8.07
N LEU A 134 -5.53 8.09 -9.35
CA LEU A 134 -5.99 6.78 -9.85
C LEU A 134 -4.86 5.75 -9.81
N VAL A 135 -3.67 6.11 -10.29
CA VAL A 135 -2.49 5.25 -10.28
C VAL A 135 -2.14 4.84 -8.83
N ASP A 136 -2.04 5.80 -7.93
CA ASP A 136 -1.77 5.58 -6.51
C ASP A 136 -2.82 4.66 -5.86
N THR A 137 -4.09 4.82 -6.24
CA THR A 137 -5.18 3.96 -5.75
C THR A 137 -4.99 2.52 -6.25
N ILE A 138 -4.69 2.31 -7.53
CA ILE A 138 -4.44 0.98 -8.10
C ILE A 138 -3.25 0.29 -7.42
N ILE A 139 -2.17 1.03 -7.14
CA ILE A 139 -0.96 0.49 -6.51
C ILE A 139 -1.21 0.17 -5.03
N GLY A 140 -1.90 1.08 -4.33
CA GLY A 140 -2.07 1.06 -2.88
C GLY A 140 -3.18 0.16 -2.35
N VAL A 141 -4.14 -0.24 -3.20
CA VAL A 141 -5.31 -1.03 -2.75
C VAL A 141 -4.93 -2.42 -2.22
N GLY A 142 -5.59 -2.87 -1.16
CA GLY A 142 -5.34 -4.10 -0.41
C GLY A 142 -5.74 -5.41 -1.09
N LEU A 143 -6.14 -5.39 -2.36
CA LEU A 143 -6.49 -6.56 -3.16
C LEU A 143 -5.58 -6.73 -4.38
N HIS A 144 -5.70 -7.87 -5.07
CA HIS A 144 -5.00 -8.11 -6.32
C HIS A 144 -5.68 -7.33 -7.45
N VAL A 145 -4.90 -6.64 -8.28
CA VAL A 145 -5.43 -5.90 -9.42
C VAL A 145 -4.86 -6.45 -10.72
N VAL A 146 -5.75 -6.78 -11.65
CA VAL A 146 -5.42 -7.10 -13.04
C VAL A 146 -6.05 -6.02 -13.91
N VAL A 147 -5.25 -5.31 -14.69
CA VAL A 147 -5.76 -4.31 -15.63
C VAL A 147 -5.56 -4.81 -17.04
N THR A 148 -6.49 -4.49 -17.92
CA THR A 148 -6.28 -4.63 -19.36
C THR A 148 -5.97 -3.27 -19.96
N MET A 149 -5.11 -3.25 -20.98
CA MET A 149 -4.83 -2.05 -21.76
C MET A 149 -4.91 -2.37 -23.24
N ARG A 150 -5.57 -1.47 -23.98
CA ARG A 150 -5.53 -1.46 -25.43
C ARG A 150 -4.15 -0.96 -25.86
N THR A 151 -3.65 -1.45 -26.98
CA THR A 151 -2.39 -0.97 -27.58
C THR A 151 -2.65 -0.24 -28.89
N LYS A 152 -1.78 0.71 -29.24
CA LYS A 152 -1.63 1.17 -30.62
C LYS A 152 -1.27 -0.05 -31.49
N THR A 153 -1.78 -0.11 -32.71
CA THR A 153 -1.61 -1.28 -33.57
C THR A 153 -0.96 -0.94 -34.90
N ALA A 154 -0.09 -1.81 -35.38
CA ALA A 154 0.41 -1.82 -36.75
C ALA A 154 0.14 -3.18 -37.40
N TYR A 155 0.30 -3.24 -38.73
CA TYR A 155 0.31 -4.49 -39.46
C TYR A 155 1.75 -4.83 -39.84
N ASP A 156 2.15 -6.06 -39.60
CA ASP A 156 3.44 -6.60 -40.03
C ASP A 156 3.23 -7.83 -40.93
N MET A 157 4.20 -8.13 -41.79
CA MET A 157 4.11 -9.21 -42.77
C MET A 157 5.01 -10.37 -42.34
N VAL A 158 4.41 -11.43 -41.78
CA VAL A 158 5.14 -12.62 -41.32
C VAL A 158 5.02 -13.74 -42.35
N ASP A 159 6.12 -14.48 -42.54
CA ASP A 159 6.16 -15.66 -43.42
C ASP A 159 5.17 -16.72 -42.93
N ASP A 160 4.34 -17.24 -43.84
CA ASP A 160 3.33 -18.25 -43.52
C ASP A 160 3.88 -19.69 -43.47
N GLY A 161 5.20 -19.87 -43.63
CA GLY A 161 5.87 -21.15 -43.66
C GLY A 161 5.61 -21.96 -44.94
N LYS A 162 4.88 -21.37 -45.90
CA LYS A 162 4.55 -21.92 -47.22
C LYS A 162 5.06 -21.04 -48.36
N GLY A 163 5.96 -20.09 -48.06
CA GLY A 163 6.55 -19.17 -49.04
C GLY A 163 5.69 -17.95 -49.34
N GLY A 164 4.59 -17.75 -48.62
CA GLY A 164 3.76 -16.54 -48.64
C GLY A 164 4.04 -15.65 -47.43
N LYS A 165 3.53 -14.40 -47.47
CA LYS A 165 3.54 -13.50 -46.31
C LYS A 165 2.10 -13.17 -45.92
N LYS A 166 1.78 -13.30 -44.64
CA LYS A 166 0.47 -12.96 -44.10
C LYS A 166 0.56 -11.69 -43.24
N PRO A 167 -0.34 -10.71 -43.43
CA PRO A 167 -0.42 -9.56 -42.54
C PRO A 167 -0.94 -10.00 -41.18
N ILE A 168 -0.17 -9.74 -40.13
CA ILE A 168 -0.56 -9.94 -38.74
C ILE A 168 -0.68 -8.59 -38.04
N LYS A 169 -1.67 -8.48 -37.14
CA LYS A 169 -1.88 -7.28 -36.33
C LYS A 169 -1.00 -7.34 -35.09
N ILE A 170 -0.07 -6.41 -34.96
CA ILE A 170 0.84 -6.32 -33.82
C ILE A 170 0.46 -5.13 -32.93
N GLY A 171 0.61 -5.31 -31.61
CA GLY A 171 0.57 -4.21 -30.64
C GLY A 171 1.91 -3.50 -30.58
N LEU A 172 1.91 -2.17 -30.51
CA LEU A 172 3.12 -1.35 -30.43
C LEU A 172 3.38 -0.85 -29.01
N SER A 173 2.44 -0.07 -28.48
CA SER A 173 2.54 0.46 -27.13
C SER A 173 1.16 0.59 -26.50
N PRO A 174 1.05 0.48 -25.16
CA PRO A 174 -0.20 0.72 -24.46
C PRO A 174 -0.76 2.11 -24.73
N ILE A 175 -2.08 2.22 -24.86
CA ILE A 175 -2.79 3.49 -24.93
C ILE A 175 -2.94 4.00 -23.50
N GLN A 176 -1.92 4.70 -23.03
CA GLN A 176 -1.81 5.27 -21.69
C GLN A 176 -0.74 6.37 -21.65
N ARG A 177 -0.58 7.07 -20.51
CA ARG A 177 0.60 7.89 -20.22
C ARG A 177 1.87 7.04 -20.30
N ASP A 178 2.90 7.58 -20.93
CA ASP A 178 4.22 6.97 -21.00
C ASP A 178 4.76 6.65 -19.60
N GLY A 179 5.29 5.44 -19.42
CA GLY A 179 5.84 4.97 -18.16
C GLY A 179 4.84 4.30 -17.22
N MET A 180 3.56 4.20 -17.59
CA MET A 180 2.56 3.48 -16.78
C MET A 180 2.98 2.04 -16.46
N GLU A 181 3.68 1.37 -17.38
CA GLU A 181 4.23 0.03 -17.20
C GLU A 181 5.13 -0.09 -15.96
N TYR A 182 5.77 1.00 -15.50
CA TYR A 182 6.64 1.00 -14.32
C TYR A 182 5.89 0.76 -13.01
N GLU A 183 4.58 0.98 -12.99
CA GLU A 183 3.73 0.85 -11.80
C GLU A 183 3.31 -0.60 -11.52
N PHE A 184 3.33 -1.46 -12.54
CA PHE A 184 2.88 -2.86 -12.40
C PHE A 184 4.00 -3.79 -11.93
N THR A 185 3.62 -4.87 -11.25
CA THR A 185 4.55 -5.95 -10.87
C THR A 185 5.02 -6.72 -12.10
N THR A 186 4.07 -7.05 -12.97
CA THR A 186 4.29 -7.77 -14.22
C THR A 186 3.43 -7.12 -15.30
N VAL A 187 3.98 -6.99 -16.51
CA VAL A 187 3.32 -6.49 -17.71
C VAL A 187 3.52 -7.54 -18.79
N VAL A 188 2.42 -7.92 -19.42
CA VAL A 188 2.38 -8.97 -20.43
C VAL A 188 1.69 -8.43 -21.67
N ASP A 189 2.31 -8.62 -22.82
CA ASP A 189 1.73 -8.35 -24.12
C ASP A 189 1.10 -9.62 -24.68
N LEU A 190 -0.15 -9.53 -25.12
CA LEU A 190 -0.92 -10.61 -25.73
C LEU A 190 -0.98 -10.42 -27.24
N SER A 191 -0.54 -11.44 -27.99
CA SER A 191 -0.72 -11.50 -29.44
C SER A 191 -2.18 -11.80 -29.81
N VAL A 192 -2.61 -11.35 -31.00
CA VAL A 192 -3.90 -11.78 -31.57
C VAL A 192 -3.84 -13.25 -31.97
N ASP A 193 -2.70 -13.66 -32.55
CA ASP A 193 -2.50 -15.03 -33.00
C ASP A 193 -2.26 -15.94 -31.81
N ASN A 194 -3.16 -16.90 -31.59
CA ASN A 194 -3.10 -17.92 -30.52
C ASN A 194 -3.08 -17.38 -29.08
N HIS A 195 -3.36 -16.09 -28.86
CA HIS A 195 -3.42 -15.46 -27.53
C HIS A 195 -2.14 -15.67 -26.69
N ILE A 196 -0.98 -15.65 -27.36
CA ILE A 196 0.31 -15.87 -26.73
C ILE A 196 0.70 -14.62 -25.94
N ALA A 197 0.93 -14.82 -24.65
CA ALA A 197 1.49 -13.88 -23.70
C ALA A 197 3.02 -13.87 -23.78
N THR A 198 3.60 -12.67 -23.79
CA THR A 198 5.03 -12.44 -23.60
C THR A 198 5.23 -11.36 -22.53
N ALA A 199 6.05 -11.63 -21.52
CA ALA A 199 6.33 -10.63 -20.49
C ALA A 199 7.24 -9.52 -21.03
N THR A 200 6.79 -8.27 -21.00
CA THR A 200 7.61 -7.08 -21.33
C THR A 200 8.24 -6.47 -20.08
N LYS A 201 7.70 -6.80 -18.91
CA LYS A 201 8.27 -6.49 -17.61
C LYS A 201 7.83 -7.57 -16.63
N ASP A 202 8.78 -8.15 -15.89
CA ASP A 202 8.42 -9.14 -14.87
C ASP A 202 9.32 -9.05 -13.64
N ARG A 203 8.78 -8.55 -12.53
CA ARG A 203 9.49 -8.57 -11.24
C ARG A 203 9.49 -9.95 -10.60
N THR A 204 8.64 -10.87 -11.06
CA THR A 204 8.52 -12.21 -10.48
C THR A 204 9.57 -13.17 -11.00
N ARG A 205 10.07 -12.91 -12.23
CA ARG A 205 10.98 -13.76 -13.01
C ARG A 205 10.36 -15.11 -13.38
N LEU A 206 9.04 -15.24 -13.28
CA LEU A 206 8.31 -16.46 -13.63
C LEU A 206 8.16 -16.62 -15.14
N PHE A 207 8.16 -15.50 -15.87
CA PHE A 207 7.81 -15.46 -17.30
C PHE A 207 8.90 -14.84 -18.16
N ASP A 208 10.10 -14.66 -17.62
CA ASP A 208 11.22 -14.05 -18.34
C ASP A 208 11.69 -14.96 -19.49
N GLY A 209 11.63 -14.46 -20.72
CA GLY A 209 11.93 -15.22 -21.94
C GLY A 209 10.88 -16.27 -22.34
N GLU A 210 9.75 -16.35 -21.61
CA GLU A 210 8.70 -17.34 -21.86
C GLU A 210 7.60 -16.80 -22.77
N HIS A 211 7.09 -17.68 -23.63
CA HIS A 211 5.90 -17.46 -24.45
C HIS A 211 4.84 -18.49 -24.07
N PHE A 212 3.70 -18.04 -23.55
CA PHE A 212 2.71 -18.94 -22.98
C PHE A 212 1.28 -18.47 -23.27
N VAL A 213 0.29 -19.34 -23.12
CA VAL A 213 -1.12 -18.93 -23.15
C VAL A 213 -1.59 -18.79 -21.69
N PRO A 214 -2.14 -17.63 -21.28
CA PRO A 214 -2.64 -17.46 -19.92
C PRO A 214 -3.71 -18.47 -19.53
N THR A 215 -3.58 -19.04 -18.34
CA THR A 215 -4.55 -19.98 -17.75
C THR A 215 -4.71 -19.74 -16.24
N ALA A 216 -5.59 -20.49 -15.60
CA ALA A 216 -5.65 -20.53 -14.13
C ALA A 216 -4.32 -20.97 -13.49
N ALA A 217 -3.51 -21.78 -14.18
CA ALA A 217 -2.18 -22.14 -13.68
C ALA A 217 -1.23 -20.93 -13.62
N THR A 218 -1.35 -20.00 -14.58
CA THR A 218 -0.62 -18.72 -14.55
C THR A 218 -0.96 -17.92 -13.30
N GLY A 219 -2.25 -17.83 -12.96
CA GLY A 219 -2.73 -17.18 -11.73
C GLY A 219 -2.21 -17.85 -10.46
N ALA A 220 -2.21 -19.19 -10.42
CA ALA A 220 -1.69 -19.95 -9.30
C ALA A 220 -0.18 -19.73 -9.10
N ALA A 221 0.62 -19.74 -10.16
CA ALA A 221 2.05 -19.46 -10.07
C ALA A 221 2.34 -18.05 -9.52
N LEU A 222 1.57 -17.05 -9.96
CA LEU A 222 1.66 -15.69 -9.44
C LEU A 222 1.30 -15.62 -7.96
N ARG A 223 0.20 -16.27 -7.56
CA ARG A 223 -0.22 -16.37 -6.16
C ARG A 223 0.90 -16.96 -5.30
N ASP A 224 1.44 -18.11 -5.70
CA ASP A 224 2.45 -18.83 -4.93
C ASP A 224 3.72 -17.98 -4.77
N TRP A 225 4.11 -17.25 -5.81
CA TRP A 225 5.22 -16.30 -5.72
C TRP A 225 4.91 -15.13 -4.76
N LEU A 226 3.69 -14.60 -4.78
CA LEU A 226 3.27 -13.52 -3.89
C LEU A 226 3.15 -13.95 -2.44
N THR A 227 2.82 -15.22 -2.17
CA THR A 227 2.62 -15.74 -0.82
C THR A 227 3.86 -16.37 -0.20
N ALA A 228 4.93 -16.60 -0.96
CA ALA A 228 6.17 -17.23 -0.48
C ALA A 228 6.95 -16.40 0.58
N GLY A 229 6.59 -15.13 0.80
CA GLY A 229 7.19 -14.27 1.81
C GLY A 229 6.55 -14.37 3.19
N LYS A 230 7.10 -13.65 4.16
CA LYS A 230 6.47 -13.50 5.49
C LYS A 230 5.17 -12.72 5.37
N ASP A 231 4.11 -13.17 6.04
CA ASP A 231 2.85 -12.44 6.15
C ASP A 231 3.07 -11.14 6.97
N PRO A 232 2.90 -9.95 6.36
CA PRO A 232 3.12 -8.68 7.04
C PRO A 232 2.17 -8.48 8.24
N VAL A 233 0.94 -8.99 8.18
CA VAL A 233 -0.04 -8.85 9.26
C VAL A 233 0.35 -9.75 10.43
N ALA A 234 0.69 -11.01 10.17
CA ALA A 234 1.15 -11.92 11.23
C ALA A 234 2.44 -11.41 11.90
N GLU A 235 3.40 -10.91 11.13
CA GLU A 235 4.64 -10.34 11.67
C GLU A 235 4.37 -9.09 12.50
N SER A 236 3.51 -8.18 12.01
CA SER A 236 3.11 -6.99 12.77
C SER A 236 2.47 -7.35 14.11
N LYS A 237 1.56 -8.34 14.14
CA LYS A 237 0.95 -8.83 15.39
C LYS A 237 1.97 -9.43 16.37
N ARG A 238 2.96 -10.17 15.86
CA ARG A 238 4.05 -10.74 16.69
C ARG A 238 4.89 -9.63 17.31
N THR A 239 5.31 -8.65 16.51
CA THR A 239 6.07 -7.49 16.98
C THR A 239 5.26 -6.67 17.97
N LEU A 240 3.98 -6.39 17.69
CA LEU A 240 3.08 -5.68 18.61
C LEU A 240 3.01 -6.37 19.97
N LYS A 241 2.82 -7.70 19.99
CA LYS A 241 2.75 -8.48 21.23
C LYS A 241 4.04 -8.34 22.05
N ALA A 242 5.21 -8.45 21.40
CA ALA A 242 6.51 -8.31 22.05
C ALA A 242 6.72 -6.88 22.61
N LEU A 243 6.42 -5.86 21.81
CA LEU A 243 6.54 -4.45 22.21
C LEU A 243 5.63 -4.11 23.38
N LYS A 244 4.36 -4.53 23.36
CA LYS A 244 3.42 -4.33 24.48
C LYS A 244 3.94 -4.98 25.76
N ALA A 245 4.41 -6.23 25.67
CA ALA A 245 4.96 -6.95 26.83
C ALA A 245 6.20 -6.24 27.42
N SER A 246 7.06 -5.68 26.57
CA SER A 246 8.20 -4.88 27.02
C SER A 246 7.78 -3.58 27.68
N ALA A 247 6.88 -2.82 27.04
CA ALA A 247 6.40 -1.53 27.54
C ALA A 247 5.68 -1.65 28.89
N THR A 248 4.93 -2.73 29.12
CA THR A 248 4.22 -2.98 30.38
C THR A 248 5.17 -3.06 31.58
N ARG A 249 6.43 -3.47 31.40
CA ARG A 249 7.41 -3.62 32.49
C ARG A 249 8.08 -2.31 32.90
N ILE A 250 7.92 -1.24 32.14
CA ILE A 250 8.61 0.03 32.38
C ILE A 250 7.98 0.76 33.56
N ALA A 251 8.79 1.26 34.49
CA ALA A 251 8.33 1.81 35.77
C ALA A 251 8.31 3.33 35.84
N SER A 252 9.01 4.04 34.94
CA SER A 252 9.06 5.51 34.91
C SER A 252 8.68 6.10 33.54
N VAL A 253 8.15 7.32 33.55
CA VAL A 253 7.80 8.04 32.31
C VAL A 253 9.04 8.33 31.44
N PRO A 254 10.17 8.81 31.98
CA PRO A 254 11.38 9.04 31.16
C PRO A 254 11.91 7.76 30.50
N GLU A 255 11.86 6.61 31.18
CA GLU A 255 12.20 5.31 30.59
C GLU A 255 11.26 4.94 29.45
N LEU A 256 9.95 5.20 29.60
CA LEU A 256 8.96 4.89 28.57
C LEU A 256 9.18 5.73 27.30
N GLU A 257 9.52 7.01 27.46
CA GLU A 257 9.85 7.91 26.36
C GLU A 257 11.16 7.51 25.67
N THR A 258 12.16 7.10 26.44
CA THR A 258 13.42 6.56 25.92
C THR A 258 13.20 5.25 25.17
N TRP A 259 12.37 4.36 25.73
CA TRP A 259 11.99 3.09 25.11
C TRP A 259 11.29 3.29 23.77
N TRP A 260 10.37 4.26 23.68
CA TRP A 260 9.67 4.56 22.42
C TRP A 260 10.65 4.99 21.32
N ARG A 261 11.61 5.85 21.66
CA ARG A 261 12.64 6.31 20.72
C ARG A 261 13.55 5.16 20.28
N SER A 262 13.96 4.30 21.21
CA SER A 262 14.86 3.18 20.92
C SER A 262 14.20 2.09 20.06
N HIS A 263 12.88 1.92 20.16
CA HIS A 263 12.13 0.94 19.37
C HIS A 263 11.47 1.53 18.10
N SER A 264 11.80 2.78 17.73
CA SER A 264 11.23 3.47 16.57
C SER A 264 11.33 2.68 15.26
N ALA A 265 12.39 1.89 15.10
CA ALA A 265 12.57 0.98 13.96
C ALA A 265 11.47 -0.09 13.90
N GLU A 266 11.24 -0.79 15.01
CA GLU A 266 10.27 -1.88 15.12
C GLU A 266 8.83 -1.35 15.07
N ILE A 267 8.57 -0.20 15.71
CA ILE A 267 7.29 0.51 15.63
C ILE A 267 7.00 0.93 14.17
N GLY A 268 8.04 1.32 13.44
CA GLY A 268 7.98 1.62 12.02
C GLY A 268 7.52 0.44 11.15
N LEU A 269 7.71 -0.80 11.60
CA LEU A 269 7.32 -2.02 10.88
C LEU A 269 5.88 -2.46 11.14
N LEU A 270 5.20 -1.88 12.15
CA LEU A 270 3.81 -2.20 12.46
C LEU A 270 2.88 -1.68 11.37
N THR A 271 1.81 -2.44 11.11
CA THR A 271 0.65 -1.94 10.36
C THR A 271 0.05 -0.71 11.07
N PRO A 272 -0.64 0.19 10.34
CA PRO A 272 -1.25 1.36 10.98
C PRO A 272 -2.17 1.02 12.18
N PRO A 273 -3.08 0.02 12.09
CA PRO A 273 -3.92 -0.36 13.24
C PRO A 273 -3.12 -0.90 14.44
N ASP A 274 -2.06 -1.68 14.19
CA ASP A 274 -1.22 -2.20 15.27
C ASP A 274 -0.38 -1.09 15.92
N ARG A 275 0.09 -0.10 15.14
CA ARG A 275 0.80 1.07 15.66
C ARG A 275 -0.12 1.92 16.54
N GLU A 276 -1.35 2.14 16.13
CA GLU A 276 -2.36 2.83 16.94
C GLU A 276 -2.62 2.08 18.25
N THR A 277 -2.78 0.75 18.17
CA THR A 277 -2.93 -0.12 19.33
C THR A 277 -1.75 -0.01 20.30
N LEU A 278 -0.51 0.02 19.80
CA LEU A 278 0.68 0.19 20.63
C LEU A 278 0.72 1.58 21.27
N THR A 279 0.34 2.62 20.53
CA THR A 279 0.31 4.01 21.01
C THR A 279 -0.67 4.13 22.18
N GLY A 280 -1.88 3.58 22.04
CA GLY A 280 -2.86 3.50 23.12
C GLY A 280 -2.34 2.74 24.35
N HIS A 281 -1.65 1.61 24.13
CA HIS A 281 -1.03 0.84 25.23
C HIS A 281 0.03 1.65 26.00
N CYS A 282 0.91 2.37 25.30
CA CYS A 282 1.91 3.22 25.93
C CYS A 282 1.28 4.41 26.66
N ALA A 283 0.23 5.02 26.11
CA ALA A 283 -0.51 6.09 26.78
C ALA A 283 -1.14 5.61 28.10
N ALA A 284 -1.81 4.45 28.07
CA ALA A 284 -2.36 3.83 29.27
C ALA A 284 -1.28 3.49 30.31
N ARG A 285 -0.11 3.00 29.86
CA ARG A 285 1.01 2.73 30.77
C ARG A 285 1.56 4.01 31.41
N LYS A 286 1.70 5.09 30.64
CA LYS A 286 2.14 6.40 31.15
C LYS A 286 1.23 6.90 32.27
N LEU A 287 -0.09 6.77 32.10
CA LEU A 287 -1.07 7.15 33.11
C LEU A 287 -0.92 6.31 34.39
N ALA A 288 -0.83 4.99 34.26
CA ALA A 288 -0.66 4.08 35.41
C ALA A 288 0.61 4.37 36.22
N ILE A 289 1.72 4.73 35.55
CA ILE A 289 2.96 5.14 36.22
C ILE A 289 2.72 6.42 37.04
N LEU A 290 2.13 7.46 36.45
CA LEU A 290 1.88 8.73 37.13
C LEU A 290 0.95 8.56 38.35
N GLU A 291 -0.10 7.76 38.23
CA GLU A 291 -0.99 7.45 39.35
C GLU A 291 -0.27 6.71 40.48
N SER A 292 0.62 5.77 40.14
CA SER A 292 1.42 5.04 41.13
C SER A 292 2.40 5.96 41.88
N SER A 293 3.05 6.89 41.15
CA SER A 293 3.95 7.89 41.74
C SER A 293 3.20 8.88 42.64
N ALA A 294 2.01 9.33 42.22
CA ALA A 294 1.17 10.22 43.02
C ALA A 294 0.71 9.54 44.33
N LYS A 295 0.30 8.26 44.27
CA LYS A 295 -0.06 7.47 45.45
C LYS A 295 1.13 7.27 46.39
N ALA A 296 2.32 6.98 45.85
CA ALA A 296 3.52 6.84 46.66
C ALA A 296 3.91 8.14 47.39
N SER A 297 3.86 9.28 46.69
CA SER A 297 4.13 10.60 47.27
C SER A 297 3.10 10.96 48.36
N ALA A 298 1.82 10.67 48.14
CA ALA A 298 0.77 10.89 49.15
C ALA A 298 0.97 10.00 50.40
N ALA A 299 1.41 8.75 50.23
CA ALA A 299 1.70 7.84 51.34
C ALA A 299 2.92 8.28 52.15
N GLU A 300 3.99 8.78 51.50
CA GLU A 300 5.16 9.34 52.20
C GLU A 300 4.83 10.62 52.96
N ALA A 301 4.01 11.52 52.38
CA ALA A 301 3.57 12.73 53.06
C ALA A 301 2.69 12.47 54.30
N SER A 302 2.12 11.27 54.42
CA SER A 302 1.27 10.85 55.56
C SER A 302 2.02 10.14 56.69
N LYS A 303 3.33 9.89 56.56
CA LYS A 303 4.15 9.38 57.67
C LYS A 303 4.59 10.54 58.56
N GLU A 304 4.09 10.61 59.80
CA GLU A 304 4.52 11.59 60.82
C GLU A 304 6.03 11.46 61.11
N PRO A 305 6.75 12.58 61.36
CA PRO A 305 8.16 12.51 61.72
C PRO A 305 8.32 11.93 63.13
N GLU A 306 9.14 10.89 63.25
CA GLU A 306 9.50 10.22 64.50
C GLU A 306 10.09 11.23 65.49
N GLU A 307 9.47 11.35 66.68
CA GLU A 307 9.88 12.28 67.74
C GLU A 307 11.36 12.07 68.12
N ALA A 308 12.19 13.09 67.88
CA ALA A 308 13.56 13.12 68.36
C ALA A 308 13.61 13.10 69.91
N PRO A 309 14.52 12.35 70.54
CA PRO A 309 14.53 12.20 71.99
C PRO A 309 14.90 13.52 72.68
N LYS A 310 14.02 13.99 73.57
CA LYS A 310 14.23 15.19 74.40
C LYS A 310 15.52 15.08 75.21
N ARG A 311 16.56 15.84 74.83
CA ARG A 311 17.72 16.11 75.70
C ARG A 311 17.26 16.95 76.89
N ARG A 312 17.40 16.40 78.11
CA ARG A 312 17.28 17.15 79.37
C ARG A 312 18.42 18.18 79.44
N GLY A 313 18.07 19.45 79.60
CA GLY A 313 19.02 20.51 79.90
C GLY A 313 19.46 20.44 81.35
N ASN A 314 20.77 20.51 81.58
CA ASN A 314 21.35 21.08 82.79
C ASN A 314 22.06 22.36 82.37
N GLY A 315 21.61 23.48 82.93
CA GLY A 315 22.34 24.73 82.85
C GLY A 315 23.50 24.71 83.83
N GLU A 316 24.61 25.31 83.45
CA GLU A 316 25.55 25.93 84.37
C GLU A 316 26.34 27.01 83.61
N ASP A 317 26.47 28.15 84.29
CA ASP A 317 27.13 29.39 83.90
C ASP A 317 28.60 29.20 83.49
N ARG A 318 29.10 30.04 82.57
CA ARG A 318 30.15 31.06 82.86
C ARG A 318 30.77 31.67 81.59
N HIS A 319 30.84 33.00 81.63
CA HIS A 319 31.93 33.91 81.22
C HIS A 319 32.78 33.68 79.95
N ALA A 320 32.67 34.69 79.07
CA ALA A 320 33.74 35.54 78.53
C ALA A 320 34.74 35.04 77.47
N ALA A 321 35.03 36.00 76.58
CA ALA A 321 36.20 36.19 75.72
C ALA A 321 36.22 35.49 74.35
N GLY A 322 36.00 36.31 73.31
CA GLY A 322 37.13 36.69 72.45
C GLY A 322 37.32 35.95 71.12
N ILE A 323 37.54 36.78 70.09
CA ILE A 323 38.38 36.56 68.90
C ILE A 323 37.70 35.84 67.72
N ASP A 324 37.22 36.69 66.81
CA ASP A 324 37.72 36.88 65.45
C ASP A 324 37.90 35.69 64.48
N ALA A 325 37.48 36.02 63.24
CA ALA A 325 38.20 35.78 61.99
C ALA A 325 37.79 34.64 61.02
N LEU A 326 37.49 35.14 59.82
CA LEU A 326 37.70 34.58 58.46
C LEU A 326 36.75 33.49 57.97
N LYS A 327 35.87 33.82 57.01
CA LYS A 327 36.07 34.05 55.56
C LYS A 327 36.10 32.76 54.74
N ALA A 328 35.13 32.72 53.81
CA ALA A 328 35.23 32.28 52.42
C ALA A 328 35.59 30.81 52.14
N ALA A 329 34.71 30.13 51.40
CA ALA A 329 34.84 30.08 49.94
C ALA A 329 33.64 29.37 49.31
N THR A 330 33.10 30.06 48.32
CA THR A 330 32.20 29.61 47.27
C THR A 330 32.80 28.46 46.46
N LEU A 331 31.99 27.43 46.18
CA LEU A 331 31.70 26.90 44.83
C LEU A 331 30.52 25.93 44.92
#